data_AF-A0AA87ATV9-F1
#
_entry.id   AF-A0AA87ATV9-F1
#
_cell.length_a   1.000
_cell.length_b   1.000
_cell.length_c   1.000
_cell.angle_alpha   90.00
_cell.angle_beta   90.00
_cell.angle_gamma   90.00
#
_symmetry.space_group_name_H-M   'P 1'
#
loop_
_entity.id
_entity.type
_entity.pdbx_description
1 polymer ?
#
loop_
_entity_poly.entity_id
_entity_poly.type
_entity_poly.pdbx_seq_one_letter_code
_entity_poly.pdbx_strand_id
1 'polypeptide(L)'
;MVDLSDLMGAEEPAGRPRGRPTKAEAEARLQKQMQEDLPHYTEFRKPVGVMFIANVVGKQPKQIQKRLEKCPVSKWATHGGKQVPFYDFMTAMSYLVPPRGSIEDWFAQQNAASLPPYVNKMWWDSAHQRNRVMLASGDLWHTEDVMLVLGRVAMMIRQDVKMWIEDLPEKELLSNKQYGALVDATNRLVEEIRKTLVEMPRETLSMTAHIKSELDSSGRMIDDADRPAGDDE
;
A
#
# COMPACT_ATOMS: atom_id res chain seq x y z
N MET A 1 -35.37 85.93 -20.25
CA MET A 1 -34.19 85.30 -20.86
C MET A 1 -33.98 83.99 -20.14
N VAL A 2 -34.31 82.88 -20.81
CA VAL A 2 -34.12 81.52 -20.30
C VAL A 2 -32.75 81.08 -20.77
N ASP A 3 -31.91 80.68 -19.82
CA ASP A 3 -30.50 80.34 -20.01
C ASP A 3 -30.38 78.97 -20.68
N LEU A 4 -29.70 78.93 -21.84
CA LEU A 4 -29.57 77.78 -22.76
C LEU A 4 -28.38 76.87 -22.41
N SER A 5 -27.82 77.02 -21.22
CA SER A 5 -26.64 76.30 -20.74
C SER A 5 -26.90 74.90 -20.16
N ASP A 6 -28.17 74.49 -20.05
CA ASP A 6 -28.58 73.19 -19.46
C ASP A 6 -28.88 72.09 -20.51
N LEU A 7 -28.55 72.33 -21.80
CA LEU A 7 -28.82 71.42 -22.94
C LEU A 7 -27.54 70.82 -23.56
N MET A 8 -26.42 70.79 -22.82
CA MET A 8 -25.18 70.14 -23.25
C MET A 8 -24.73 69.15 -22.18
N GLY A 9 -25.07 67.88 -22.41
CA GLY A 9 -24.89 66.78 -21.47
C GLY A 9 -23.49 66.69 -20.88
N ALA A 10 -23.45 66.50 -19.56
CA ALA A 10 -22.27 66.08 -18.84
C ALA A 10 -21.80 64.72 -19.39
N GLU A 11 -20.67 64.71 -20.08
CA GLU A 11 -19.93 63.49 -20.43
C GLU A 11 -19.43 62.82 -19.14
N GLU A 12 -20.02 61.68 -18.78
CA GLU A 12 -19.45 60.76 -17.80
C GLU A 12 -18.09 60.22 -18.31
N PRO A 13 -17.04 60.15 -17.47
CA PRO A 13 -15.75 59.64 -17.91
C PRO A 13 -15.86 58.15 -18.26
N ALA A 14 -15.60 57.85 -19.53
CA ALA A 14 -15.62 56.52 -20.12
C ALA A 14 -14.84 55.50 -19.27
N GLY A 15 -15.51 54.40 -18.90
CA GLY A 15 -14.93 53.27 -18.19
C GLY A 15 -13.74 52.67 -18.95
N ARG A 16 -12.62 52.47 -18.24
CA ARG A 16 -11.39 51.91 -18.84
C ARG A 16 -11.64 50.50 -19.37
N PRO A 17 -11.20 50.17 -20.61
CA PRO A 17 -11.36 48.83 -21.17
C PRO A 17 -10.52 47.80 -20.39
N ARG A 18 -11.12 46.64 -20.10
CA ARG A 18 -10.45 45.49 -19.44
C ARG A 18 -9.39 44.87 -20.35
N GLY A 19 -8.20 45.47 -20.37
CA GLY A 19 -6.99 44.94 -20.99
C GLY A 19 -6.17 44.07 -20.03
N ARG A 20 -5.31 43.21 -20.59
CA ARG A 20 -4.34 42.40 -19.86
C ARG A 20 -3.40 43.33 -19.06
N PRO A 21 -3.13 43.08 -17.76
CA PRO A 21 -2.31 43.97 -16.94
C PRO A 21 -0.94 44.22 -17.59
N THR A 22 -0.50 45.48 -17.57
CA THR A 22 0.83 45.85 -18.06
C THR A 22 1.92 45.28 -17.14
N LYS A 23 3.13 45.01 -17.66
CA LYS A 23 4.24 44.42 -16.88
C LYS A 23 4.56 45.21 -15.60
N ALA A 24 4.54 46.55 -15.69
CA ALA A 24 4.76 47.42 -14.54
C ALA A 24 3.65 47.32 -13.48
N GLU A 25 2.40 47.12 -13.90
CA GLU A 25 1.27 46.93 -12.99
C GLU A 25 1.29 45.55 -12.31
N ALA A 26 1.78 44.52 -13.01
CA ALA A 26 2.00 43.19 -12.45
C ALA A 26 3.12 43.18 -11.40
N GLU A 27 4.23 43.87 -11.67
CA GLU A 27 5.35 44.01 -10.72
C GLU A 27 4.96 44.82 -9.48
N ALA A 28 4.21 45.92 -9.65
CA ALA A 28 3.68 46.69 -8.54
C ALA A 28 2.67 45.88 -7.68
N ARG A 29 1.90 44.98 -8.29
CA ARG A 29 1.00 44.06 -7.57
C ARG A 29 1.79 43.02 -6.77
N LEU A 30 2.86 42.48 -7.35
CA LEU A 30 3.74 41.53 -6.68
C LEU A 30 4.45 42.19 -5.49
N GLN A 31 4.96 43.41 -5.67
CA GLN A 31 5.58 44.17 -4.58
C GLN A 31 4.59 44.52 -3.46
N LYS A 32 3.33 44.85 -3.80
CA LYS A 32 2.27 45.02 -2.80
C LYS A 32 1.93 43.73 -2.05
N GLN A 33 1.90 42.59 -2.74
CA GLN A 33 1.69 41.28 -2.11
C GLN A 33 2.88 40.84 -1.23
N MET A 34 4.10 41.28 -1.55
CA MET A 34 5.28 41.02 -0.71
C MET A 34 5.38 41.96 0.49
N GLN A 35 4.72 43.12 0.46
CA GLN A 35 4.61 44.06 1.59
C GLN A 35 3.41 43.77 2.51
N GLU A 36 2.48 42.91 2.12
CA GLU A 36 1.44 42.42 3.02
C GLU A 36 2.09 41.50 4.07
N ASP A 37 1.97 41.92 5.34
CA ASP A 37 2.45 41.21 6.52
C ASP A 37 2.04 39.72 6.50
N LEU A 38 2.90 38.88 7.06
CA LEU A 38 2.62 37.46 7.28
C LEU A 38 1.22 37.31 7.91
N PRO A 39 0.35 36.45 7.36
CA PRO A 39 -1.04 36.33 7.82
C PRO A 39 -1.07 36.01 9.32
N HIS A 40 -1.88 36.75 10.06
CA HIS A 40 -2.02 36.57 11.49
C HIS A 40 -2.53 35.15 11.79
N TYR A 41 -2.03 34.51 12.86
CA TYR A 41 -2.31 33.10 13.17
C TYR A 41 -3.81 32.76 13.29
N THR A 42 -4.65 33.77 13.51
CA THR A 42 -6.12 33.65 13.57
C THR A 42 -6.73 33.26 12.22
N GLU A 43 -6.04 33.48 11.10
CA GLU A 43 -6.51 33.06 9.78
C GLU A 43 -6.51 31.54 9.60
N PHE A 44 -5.64 30.81 10.29
CA PHE A 44 -5.62 29.34 10.28
C PHE A 44 -6.80 28.72 11.05
N ARG A 45 -7.56 29.51 11.82
CA ARG A 45 -8.81 29.07 12.45
C ARG A 45 -10.02 29.23 11.55
N LYS A 46 -9.90 29.93 10.42
CA LYS A 46 -10.96 30.00 9.43
C LYS A 46 -10.98 28.68 8.65
N PRO A 47 -12.16 28.20 8.23
CA PRO A 47 -12.23 27.02 7.38
C PRO A 47 -11.50 27.28 6.06
N VAL A 48 -10.67 26.34 5.64
CA VAL A 48 -9.74 26.48 4.50
C VAL A 48 -10.11 25.52 3.38
N GLY A 49 -9.86 25.95 2.14
CA GLY A 49 -10.06 25.12 0.95
C GLY A 49 -8.90 24.15 0.71
N VAL A 50 -9.16 23.10 -0.09
CA VAL A 50 -8.16 22.09 -0.47
C VAL A 50 -6.89 22.70 -1.08
N MET A 51 -7.04 23.74 -1.91
CA MET A 51 -5.89 24.40 -2.57
C MET A 51 -4.95 25.07 -1.57
N PHE A 52 -5.51 25.67 -0.51
CA PHE A 52 -4.71 26.27 0.55
C PHE A 52 -3.91 25.20 1.29
N ILE A 53 -4.57 24.10 1.68
CA ILE A 53 -3.92 22.98 2.36
C ILE A 53 -2.84 22.35 1.47
N ALA A 54 -3.09 22.21 0.17
CA ALA A 54 -2.12 21.70 -0.79
C ALA A 54 -0.85 22.57 -0.86
N ASN A 55 -1.01 23.90 -0.84
CA ASN A 55 0.10 24.85 -0.83
C ASN A 55 0.91 24.78 0.48
N VAL A 56 0.23 24.67 1.63
CA VAL A 56 0.90 24.58 2.94
C VAL A 56 1.68 23.27 3.08
N VAL A 57 1.14 22.15 2.62
CA VAL A 57 1.75 20.82 2.76
C VAL A 57 2.73 20.50 1.61
N GLY A 58 2.75 21.31 0.55
CA GLY A 58 3.59 21.08 -0.62
C GLY A 58 3.22 19.82 -1.41
N LYS A 59 1.93 19.43 -1.41
CA LYS A 59 1.43 18.23 -2.11
C LYS A 59 0.38 18.58 -3.15
N GLN A 60 0.22 17.69 -4.14
CA GLN A 60 -0.77 17.90 -5.18
C GLN A 60 -2.20 17.87 -4.62
N PRO A 61 -3.10 18.77 -5.05
CA PRO A 61 -4.48 18.84 -4.55
C PRO A 61 -5.24 17.52 -4.66
N LYS A 62 -5.01 16.73 -5.71
CA LYS A 62 -5.64 15.40 -5.90
C LYS A 62 -5.27 14.42 -4.80
N GLN A 63 -4.02 14.42 -4.33
CA GLN A 63 -3.57 13.56 -3.24
C GLN A 63 -4.18 13.98 -1.91
N ILE A 64 -4.32 15.29 -1.69
CA ILE A 64 -4.97 15.86 -0.51
C ILE A 64 -6.46 15.52 -0.49
N GLN A 65 -7.16 15.63 -1.63
CA GLN A 65 -8.56 15.21 -1.74
C GLN A 65 -8.75 13.76 -1.34
N LYS A 66 -7.93 12.85 -1.89
CA LYS A 66 -7.98 11.42 -1.57
C LYS A 66 -7.76 11.15 -0.07
N ARG A 67 -6.84 11.87 0.56
CA ARG A 67 -6.57 11.73 2.01
C ARG A 67 -7.64 12.36 2.90
N LEU A 68 -8.31 13.40 2.42
CA LEU A 68 -9.38 14.10 3.13
C LEU A 68 -10.77 13.51 2.88
N GLU A 69 -10.92 12.42 2.11
CA GLU A 69 -12.21 11.74 1.89
C GLU A 69 -12.90 11.35 3.19
N LYS A 70 -12.13 11.01 4.23
CA LYS A 70 -12.64 10.62 5.55
C LYS A 70 -12.71 11.80 6.55
N CYS A 71 -12.30 13.00 6.15
CA CYS A 71 -12.33 14.17 7.02
C CYS A 71 -13.73 14.81 7.01
N PRO A 72 -14.29 15.16 8.18
CA PRO A 72 -15.55 15.90 8.21
C PRO A 72 -15.39 17.27 7.55
N VAL A 73 -16.36 17.63 6.70
CA VAL A 73 -16.41 18.93 6.03
C VAL A 73 -17.01 19.96 6.99
N SER A 74 -16.33 21.09 7.20
CA SER A 74 -16.79 22.15 8.09
C SER A 74 -17.84 23.04 7.42
N LYS A 75 -17.59 23.47 6.18
CA LYS A 75 -18.47 24.34 5.41
C LYS A 75 -18.41 24.00 3.92
N TRP A 76 -19.47 24.33 3.21
CA TRP A 76 -19.53 24.25 1.75
C TRP A 76 -19.60 25.66 1.17
N ALA A 77 -18.84 25.94 0.12
CA ALA A 77 -18.94 27.20 -0.61
C ALA A 77 -19.12 26.93 -2.11
N THR A 78 -19.90 27.78 -2.78
CA THR A 78 -20.13 27.67 -4.22
C THR A 78 -19.11 28.52 -4.97
N HIS A 79 -18.24 27.88 -5.76
CA HIS A 79 -17.29 28.57 -6.62
C HIS A 79 -17.49 28.09 -8.07
N GLY A 80 -17.86 29.01 -8.96
CA GLY A 80 -18.12 28.69 -10.38
C GLY A 80 -19.25 27.68 -10.60
N GLY A 81 -20.31 27.73 -9.78
CA GLY A 81 -21.46 26.83 -9.87
C GLY A 81 -21.25 25.42 -9.30
N LYS A 82 -20.05 25.10 -8.77
CA LYS A 82 -19.75 23.84 -8.09
C LYS A 82 -19.58 24.06 -6.60
N GLN A 83 -20.11 23.14 -5.79
CA GLN A 83 -19.88 23.14 -4.34
C GLN A 83 -18.47 22.62 -4.05
N VAL A 84 -17.70 23.41 -3.31
CA VAL A 84 -16.33 23.10 -2.89
C VAL A 84 -16.33 22.95 -1.36
N PRO A 85 -15.80 21.84 -0.82
CA PRO A 85 -15.73 21.62 0.62
C PRO A 85 -14.59 22.45 1.25
N PHE A 86 -14.86 23.02 2.41
CA PHE A 86 -13.91 23.69 3.27
C PHE A 86 -13.75 22.90 4.57
N TYR A 87 -12.51 22.73 5.00
CA TYR A 87 -12.14 21.93 6.15
C TYR A 87 -11.61 22.83 7.26
N ASP A 88 -11.81 22.42 8.51
CA ASP A 88 -11.03 22.99 9.61
C ASP A 88 -9.56 22.60 9.44
N PHE A 89 -8.64 23.57 9.53
CA PHE A 89 -7.23 23.36 9.23
C PHE A 89 -6.59 22.34 10.18
N MET A 90 -6.85 22.45 11.48
CA MET A 90 -6.28 21.55 12.49
C MET A 90 -6.78 20.12 12.29
N THR A 91 -8.08 19.98 12.07
CA THR A 91 -8.70 18.68 11.76
C THR A 91 -8.14 18.12 10.45
N ALA A 92 -8.05 18.89 9.38
CA ALA A 92 -7.51 18.44 8.10
C ALA A 92 -6.04 18.00 8.19
N MET A 93 -5.19 18.77 8.89
CA MET A 93 -3.77 18.44 9.07
C MET A 93 -3.59 17.11 9.80
N SER A 94 -4.44 16.80 10.77
CA SER A 94 -4.41 15.51 11.47
C SER A 94 -4.82 14.31 10.60
N TYR A 95 -5.52 14.51 9.48
CA TYR A 95 -5.76 13.47 8.47
C TYR A 95 -4.62 13.35 7.44
N LEU A 96 -3.79 14.38 7.32
CA LEU A 96 -2.73 14.44 6.31
C LEU A 96 -1.38 13.90 6.80
N VAL A 97 -1.12 14.01 8.10
CA VAL A 97 0.08 13.47 8.76
C VAL A 97 -0.17 11.99 9.13
N PRO A 98 0.58 11.03 8.56
CA PRO A 98 0.52 9.64 9.00
C PRO A 98 1.14 9.47 10.40
N PRO A 99 0.71 8.49 11.23
CA PRO A 99 -0.39 7.54 11.05
C PRO A 99 -1.66 7.90 11.86
N ARG A 100 -2.84 7.57 11.30
CA ARG A 100 -4.09 7.41 12.07
C ARG A 100 -4.49 5.94 12.06
N GLY A 101 -4.31 5.27 13.18
CA GLY A 101 -4.54 3.84 13.37
C GLY A 101 -3.61 3.28 14.43
N SER A 102 -3.66 1.97 14.70
CA SER A 102 -2.57 1.33 15.42
C SER A 102 -1.29 1.57 14.61
N ILE A 103 -0.23 1.98 15.30
CA ILE A 103 1.10 2.13 14.71
C ILE A 103 1.51 0.81 14.01
N GLU A 104 1.02 -0.32 14.52
CA GLU A 104 1.21 -1.66 13.96
C GLU A 104 0.60 -1.81 12.56
N ASP A 105 -0.63 -1.33 12.35
CA ASP A 105 -1.31 -1.41 11.05
C ASP A 105 -0.61 -0.55 10.00
N TRP A 106 -0.06 0.58 10.43
CA TRP A 106 0.73 1.44 9.56
C TRP A 106 2.08 0.79 9.21
N PHE A 107 2.76 0.18 10.18
CA PHE A 107 3.98 -0.58 9.93
C PHE A 107 3.76 -1.78 9.01
N ALA A 108 2.61 -2.47 9.12
CA ALA A 108 2.25 -3.59 8.25
C ALA A 108 2.06 -3.17 6.77
N GLN A 109 1.74 -1.90 6.52
CA GLN A 109 1.52 -1.36 5.17
C GLN A 109 2.77 -0.69 4.57
N GLN A 110 3.81 -0.40 5.36
CA GLN A 110 5.04 0.18 4.85
C GLN A 110 6.00 -0.91 4.38
N ASN A 111 6.74 -0.62 3.30
CA ASN A 111 7.89 -1.42 2.92
C ASN A 111 8.98 -1.24 3.99
N ALA A 112 9.50 -2.34 4.55
CA ALA A 112 10.55 -2.30 5.57
C ALA A 112 11.80 -1.51 5.11
N ALA A 113 12.09 -1.50 3.80
CA ALA A 113 13.22 -0.77 3.22
C ALA A 113 13.08 0.76 3.26
N SER A 114 11.85 1.30 3.32
CA SER A 114 11.61 2.75 3.38
C SER A 114 11.66 3.30 4.81
N LEU A 115 11.77 2.44 5.82
CA LEU A 115 11.83 2.83 7.22
C LEU A 115 13.22 3.36 7.59
N PRO A 116 13.31 4.35 8.51
CA PRO A 116 14.58 4.78 9.07
C PRO A 116 15.38 3.60 9.65
N PRO A 117 16.72 3.57 9.54
CA PRO A 117 17.54 2.40 9.89
C PRO A 117 17.29 1.86 11.30
N TYR A 118 17.07 2.74 12.28
CA TYR A 118 16.77 2.36 13.66
C TYR A 118 15.44 1.61 13.80
N VAL A 119 14.40 2.08 13.11
CA VAL A 119 13.06 1.48 13.16
C VAL A 119 13.03 0.18 12.37
N ASN A 120 13.75 0.13 11.25
CA ASN A 120 13.89 -1.08 10.45
C ASN A 120 14.52 -2.23 11.28
N LYS A 121 15.59 -1.95 12.03
CA LYS A 121 16.20 -2.94 12.94
C LYS A 121 15.18 -3.49 13.95
N MET A 122 14.50 -2.62 14.67
CA MET A 122 13.50 -3.02 15.68
C MET A 122 12.33 -3.82 15.08
N TRP A 123 11.94 -3.50 13.85
CA TRP A 123 10.90 -4.24 13.13
C TRP A 123 11.34 -5.68 12.82
N TRP A 124 12.55 -5.86 12.29
CA TRP A 124 13.09 -7.20 12.04
C TRP A 124 13.30 -7.98 13.32
N ASP A 125 13.83 -7.35 14.37
CA ASP A 125 14.03 -7.99 15.68
C ASP A 125 12.69 -8.49 16.26
N SER A 126 11.64 -7.66 16.19
CA SER A 126 10.28 -8.02 16.62
C SER A 126 9.67 -9.13 15.76
N ALA A 127 9.84 -9.07 14.43
CA ALA A 127 9.38 -10.10 13.51
C ALA A 127 10.08 -11.46 13.76
N HIS A 128 11.39 -11.44 13.98
CA HIS A 128 12.16 -12.63 14.34
C HIS A 128 11.73 -13.21 15.69
N GLN A 129 11.51 -12.35 16.69
CA GLN A 129 11.00 -12.79 17.99
C GLN A 129 9.63 -13.44 17.87
N ARG A 130 8.71 -12.85 17.08
CA ARG A 130 7.40 -13.42 16.79
C ARG A 130 7.52 -14.79 16.12
N ASN A 131 8.35 -14.91 15.10
CA ASN A 131 8.58 -16.19 14.41
C ASN A 131 9.15 -17.25 15.36
N ARG A 132 10.08 -16.87 16.25
CA ARG A 132 10.63 -17.78 17.27
C ARG A 132 9.54 -18.28 18.23
N VAL A 133 8.66 -17.39 18.69
CA VAL A 133 7.53 -17.76 19.55
C VAL A 133 6.56 -18.67 18.81
N MET A 134 6.24 -18.39 17.54
CA MET A 134 5.36 -19.22 16.72
C MET A 134 5.95 -20.60 16.40
N LEU A 135 7.26 -20.70 16.20
CA LEU A 135 7.97 -21.98 16.07
C LEU A 135 7.91 -22.75 17.38
N ALA A 136 8.17 -22.11 18.52
CA ALA A 136 8.13 -22.74 19.83
C ALA A 136 6.71 -23.19 20.22
N SER A 137 5.66 -22.49 19.77
CA SER A 137 4.27 -22.90 19.97
C SER A 137 3.80 -23.97 18.97
N GLY A 138 4.62 -24.35 18.00
CA GLY A 138 4.27 -25.32 16.95
C GLY A 138 3.27 -24.80 15.91
N ASP A 139 3.03 -23.49 15.90
CA ASP A 139 2.10 -22.83 14.95
C ASP A 139 2.81 -22.53 13.61
N LEU A 140 4.13 -22.36 13.64
CA LEU A 140 4.98 -22.29 12.45
C LEU A 140 5.77 -23.60 12.29
N TRP A 141 5.84 -24.14 11.07
CA TRP A 141 6.60 -25.35 10.76
C TRP A 141 7.85 -25.00 9.96
N HIS A 142 8.94 -25.72 10.19
CA HIS A 142 10.09 -25.62 9.29
C HIS A 142 9.73 -26.23 7.93
N THR A 143 10.27 -25.65 6.86
CA THR A 143 10.04 -26.16 5.51
C THR A 143 10.50 -27.61 5.37
N GLU A 144 11.57 -28.01 6.06
CA GLU A 144 12.05 -29.39 6.09
C GLU A 144 11.03 -30.35 6.70
N ASP A 145 10.41 -29.96 7.82
CA ASP A 145 9.38 -30.76 8.50
C ASP A 145 8.14 -30.93 7.63
N VAL A 146 7.69 -29.85 6.95
CA VAL A 146 6.56 -29.90 6.00
C VAL A 146 6.87 -30.88 4.86
N MET A 147 8.07 -30.81 4.28
CA MET A 147 8.49 -31.70 3.21
C MET A 147 8.54 -33.16 3.65
N LEU A 148 9.02 -33.43 4.88
CA LEU A 148 9.03 -34.78 5.44
C LEU A 148 7.61 -35.32 5.66
N VAL A 149 6.71 -34.51 6.21
CA VAL A 149 5.31 -34.89 6.44
C VAL A 149 4.60 -35.16 5.10
N LEU A 150 4.71 -34.25 4.13
CA LEU A 150 4.12 -34.44 2.80
C LEU A 150 4.72 -35.66 2.08
N GLY A 151 6.03 -35.90 2.23
CA GLY A 151 6.69 -37.09 1.71
C GLY A 151 6.14 -38.38 2.31
N ARG A 152 5.91 -38.42 3.63
CA ARG A 152 5.29 -39.57 4.32
C ARG A 152 3.86 -39.80 3.86
N VAL A 153 3.06 -38.74 3.76
CA VAL A 153 1.67 -38.81 3.26
C VAL A 153 1.64 -39.33 1.82
N ALA A 154 2.53 -38.85 0.95
CA ALA A 154 2.63 -39.34 -0.43
C ALA A 154 3.01 -40.82 -0.51
N MET A 155 3.90 -41.30 0.37
CA MET A 155 4.24 -42.73 0.45
C MET A 155 3.05 -43.58 0.90
N MET A 156 2.28 -43.10 1.86
CA MET A 156 1.05 -43.75 2.35
C MET A 156 0.01 -43.85 1.23
N ILE A 157 -0.28 -42.74 0.55
CA ILE A 157 -1.20 -42.72 -0.60
C ILE A 157 -0.74 -43.72 -1.68
N ARG A 158 0.56 -43.72 -2.01
CA ARG A 158 1.10 -44.67 -3.00
C ARG A 158 0.88 -46.12 -2.59
N GLN A 159 1.05 -46.46 -1.31
CA GLN A 159 0.83 -47.81 -0.80
C GLN A 159 -0.65 -48.19 -0.88
N ASP A 160 -1.55 -47.31 -0.42
CA ASP A 160 -2.98 -47.56 -0.41
C ASP A 160 -3.55 -47.72 -1.83
N VAL A 161 -3.14 -46.84 -2.76
CA VAL A 161 -3.61 -46.91 -4.16
C VAL A 161 -3.11 -48.19 -4.84
N LYS A 162 -1.92 -48.69 -4.50
CA LYS A 162 -1.46 -50.00 -4.99
C LYS A 162 -2.30 -51.15 -4.45
N MET A 163 -2.71 -51.07 -3.18
CA MET A 163 -3.57 -52.07 -2.55
C MET A 163 -4.98 -52.07 -3.16
N TRP A 164 -5.51 -50.94 -3.63
CA TRP A 164 -6.85 -50.87 -4.25
C TRP A 164 -7.04 -51.83 -5.42
N ILE A 165 -6.00 -52.07 -6.22
CA ILE A 165 -6.07 -53.01 -7.34
C ILE A 165 -6.10 -54.45 -6.83
N GLU A 166 -5.34 -54.73 -5.78
CA GLU A 166 -5.25 -56.08 -5.20
C GLU A 166 -6.50 -56.46 -4.40
N ASP A 167 -7.12 -55.47 -3.76
CA ASP A 167 -8.32 -55.59 -2.93
C ASP A 167 -9.62 -55.43 -3.73
N LEU A 168 -9.53 -55.29 -5.06
CA LEU A 168 -10.71 -55.12 -5.91
C LEU A 168 -11.60 -56.38 -5.84
N PRO A 169 -12.89 -56.24 -5.49
CA PRO A 169 -13.81 -57.37 -5.52
C PRO A 169 -13.94 -57.88 -6.96
N GLU A 170 -14.03 -59.20 -7.11
CA GLU A 170 -14.15 -59.85 -8.42
C GLU A 170 -12.96 -59.61 -9.37
N LYS A 171 -11.75 -59.36 -8.85
CA LYS A 171 -10.55 -59.17 -9.69
C LYS A 171 -10.27 -60.32 -10.66
N GLU A 172 -10.72 -61.52 -10.34
CA GLU A 172 -10.63 -62.71 -11.19
C GLU A 172 -11.47 -62.60 -12.48
N LEU A 173 -12.50 -61.75 -12.50
CA LEU A 173 -13.33 -61.49 -13.69
C LEU A 173 -12.69 -60.50 -14.66
N LEU A 174 -11.64 -59.79 -14.24
CA LEU A 174 -10.95 -58.84 -15.10
C LEU A 174 -10.04 -59.57 -16.11
N SER A 175 -10.11 -59.14 -17.37
CA SER A 175 -9.11 -59.53 -18.34
C SER A 175 -7.74 -58.96 -17.94
N ASN A 176 -6.67 -59.71 -18.21
CA ASN A 176 -5.28 -59.25 -18.02
C ASN A 176 -5.02 -57.88 -18.67
N LYS A 177 -5.69 -57.55 -19.79
CA LYS A 177 -5.58 -56.23 -20.43
C LYS A 177 -6.21 -55.11 -19.60
N GLN A 178 -7.35 -55.38 -18.97
CA GLN A 178 -8.05 -54.42 -18.10
C GLN A 178 -7.29 -54.23 -16.79
N TYR A 179 -6.79 -55.32 -16.22
CA TYR A 179 -5.93 -55.29 -15.04
C TYR A 179 -4.69 -54.43 -15.28
N GLY A 180 -3.96 -54.67 -16.38
CA GLY A 180 -2.80 -53.86 -16.76
C GLY A 180 -3.13 -52.37 -16.93
N ALA A 181 -4.26 -52.05 -17.57
CA ALA A 181 -4.69 -50.66 -17.73
C ALA A 181 -4.97 -49.94 -16.39
N LEU A 182 -5.53 -50.65 -15.40
CA LEU A 182 -5.75 -50.12 -14.04
C LEU A 182 -4.44 -49.89 -13.28
N VAL A 183 -3.49 -50.83 -13.40
CA VAL A 183 -2.13 -50.68 -12.84
C VAL A 183 -1.43 -49.47 -13.46
N ASP A 184 -1.50 -49.31 -14.77
CA ASP A 184 -0.90 -48.18 -15.47
C ASP A 184 -1.57 -46.85 -15.11
N ALA A 185 -2.89 -46.83 -14.88
CA ALA A 185 -3.58 -45.63 -14.40
C ALA A 185 -3.14 -45.25 -12.98
N THR A 186 -3.01 -46.22 -12.09
CA THR A 186 -2.51 -46.03 -10.72
C THR A 186 -1.07 -45.52 -10.70
N ASN A 187 -0.19 -46.11 -11.51
CA ASN A 187 1.20 -45.65 -11.62
C ASN A 187 1.29 -44.21 -12.15
N ARG A 188 0.44 -43.85 -13.13
CA ARG A 188 0.34 -42.48 -13.64
C ARG A 188 -0.09 -41.49 -12.55
N LEU A 189 -1.10 -41.84 -11.75
CA LEU A 189 -1.57 -41.01 -10.64
C LEU A 189 -0.46 -40.78 -9.60
N VAL A 190 0.26 -41.83 -9.21
CA VAL A 190 1.37 -41.72 -8.26
C VAL A 190 2.49 -40.82 -8.80
N GLU A 191 2.81 -40.96 -10.08
CA GLU A 191 3.84 -40.13 -10.72
C GLU A 191 3.41 -38.68 -10.83
N GLU A 192 2.13 -38.41 -11.11
CA GLU A 192 1.57 -37.06 -11.12
C GLU A 192 1.58 -36.41 -9.74
N ILE A 193 1.24 -37.16 -8.68
CA ILE A 193 1.36 -36.69 -7.29
C ILE A 193 2.82 -36.35 -6.97
N ARG A 194 3.77 -37.23 -7.33
CA ARG A 194 5.20 -36.98 -7.12
C ARG A 194 5.67 -35.74 -7.86
N LYS A 195 5.29 -35.60 -9.13
CA LYS A 195 5.64 -34.44 -9.96
C LYS A 195 5.09 -33.16 -9.34
N THR A 196 3.81 -33.15 -8.98
CA THR A 196 3.15 -32.00 -8.34
C THR A 196 3.83 -31.62 -7.03
N LEU A 197 4.11 -32.59 -6.15
CA LEU A 197 4.74 -32.31 -4.85
C LEU A 197 6.20 -31.85 -4.94
N VAL A 198 6.92 -32.14 -6.02
CA VAL A 198 8.34 -31.75 -6.19
C VAL A 198 8.50 -30.50 -7.03
N GLU A 199 7.71 -30.34 -8.09
CA GLU A 199 7.82 -29.22 -9.04
C GLU A 199 7.05 -28.00 -8.54
N MET A 200 5.85 -28.16 -7.98
CA MET A 200 5.04 -27.03 -7.52
C MET A 200 5.74 -26.20 -6.44
N PRO A 201 6.42 -26.77 -5.42
CA PRO A 201 7.16 -25.96 -4.45
C PRO A 201 8.36 -25.20 -5.04
N ARG A 202 8.89 -25.63 -6.20
CA ARG A 202 9.99 -24.94 -6.88
C ARG A 202 9.51 -23.74 -7.69
N GLU A 203 8.34 -23.86 -8.30
CA GLU A 203 7.72 -22.80 -9.11
C GLU A 203 6.97 -21.77 -8.25
N THR A 204 6.38 -22.23 -7.15
CA THR A 204 5.73 -21.35 -6.18
C THR A 204 6.84 -20.68 -5.38
N LEU A 205 7.26 -19.49 -5.80
CA LEU A 205 8.12 -18.63 -4.99
C LEU A 205 7.43 -18.43 -3.63
N SER A 206 7.89 -19.16 -2.62
CA SER A 206 7.50 -18.91 -1.24
C SER A 206 7.69 -17.41 -0.96
N MET A 207 6.79 -16.81 -0.19
CA MET A 207 6.97 -15.44 0.31
C MET A 207 8.39 -15.24 0.88
N THR A 208 8.98 -16.28 1.47
CA THR A 208 10.37 -16.30 1.92
C THR A 208 11.40 -16.13 0.79
N ALA A 209 11.20 -16.73 -0.38
CA ALA A 209 12.06 -16.57 -1.54
C ALA A 209 11.91 -15.16 -2.15
N HIS A 210 10.70 -14.60 -2.14
CA HIS A 210 10.47 -13.22 -2.55
C HIS A 210 11.14 -12.24 -1.58
N ILE A 211 11.00 -12.45 -0.27
CA ILE A 211 11.66 -11.66 0.78
C ILE A 211 13.19 -11.74 0.65
N LYS A 212 13.75 -12.94 0.42
CA LYS A 212 15.20 -13.11 0.16
C LYS A 212 15.66 -12.35 -1.09
N SER A 213 14.91 -12.45 -2.19
CA SER A 213 15.20 -11.71 -3.41
C SER A 213 15.10 -10.19 -3.24
N GLU A 214 14.15 -9.72 -2.43
CA GLU A 214 14.04 -8.29 -2.10
C GLU A 214 15.19 -7.83 -1.20
N LEU A 215 15.57 -8.62 -0.19
CA LEU A 215 16.73 -8.37 0.67
C LEU A 215 18.04 -8.33 -0.13
N ASP A 216 18.25 -9.28 -1.04
CA ASP A 216 19.42 -9.32 -1.94
C ASP A 216 19.44 -8.11 -2.88
N SER A 217 18.30 -7.74 -3.46
CA SER A 217 18.20 -6.55 -4.33
C SER A 217 18.40 -5.23 -3.58
N SER A 218 18.14 -5.21 -2.27
CA SER A 218 18.35 -4.04 -1.41
C SER A 218 19.80 -3.87 -0.92
N GLY A 219 20.69 -4.83 -1.22
CA GLY A 219 22.12 -4.76 -0.89
C GLY A 219 22.43 -4.82 0.61
N ARG A 220 21.50 -5.33 1.43
CA ARG A 220 21.67 -5.48 2.89
C ARG A 220 21.54 -6.94 3.29
N MET A 221 22.59 -7.71 3.07
CA MET A 221 22.85 -8.86 3.93
C MET A 221 23.78 -8.37 5.05
N ILE A 222 23.36 -8.55 6.29
CA ILE A 222 24.33 -8.74 7.37
C ILE A 222 24.93 -10.11 7.05
N ASP A 223 26.23 -10.15 6.73
CA ASP A 223 26.92 -11.43 6.53
C ASP A 223 26.67 -12.32 7.76
N ASP A 224 26.47 -13.64 7.57
CA ASP A 224 26.32 -14.58 8.70
C ASP A 224 27.54 -14.55 9.65
N ALA A 225 28.67 -13.96 9.22
CA ALA A 225 29.85 -13.68 10.04
C ALA A 225 29.66 -12.53 11.06
N ASP A 226 28.70 -11.62 10.84
CA ASP A 226 28.35 -10.51 11.72
C ASP A 226 27.16 -10.83 12.64
N ARG A 227 26.63 -12.06 12.56
CA ARG A 227 25.63 -12.54 13.50
C ARG A 227 26.30 -12.66 14.87
N PRO A 228 25.85 -11.93 15.92
CA PRO A 228 26.42 -12.10 17.24
C PRO A 228 26.28 -13.56 17.62
N ALA A 229 27.40 -14.20 17.97
CA ALA A 229 27.41 -15.57 18.48
C ALA A 229 26.37 -15.63 19.60
N GLY A 230 25.37 -16.49 19.45
CA GLY A 230 24.35 -16.67 20.46
C GLY A 230 25.03 -17.03 21.78
N ASP A 231 24.67 -16.31 22.84
CA ASP A 231 24.87 -16.77 24.21
C ASP A 231 23.99 -18.03 24.40
N ASP A 232 24.48 -19.17 23.92
CA ASP A 232 23.99 -20.49 24.32
C ASP A 232 24.66 -20.84 25.66
N GLU A 233 24.02 -20.42 26.76
CA GLU A 233 24.12 -21.05 28.09
C GLU A 233 22.76 -21.62 28.51
#